data_AF-A0A0D3JRR3-F1
#
_entry.id   AF-A0A0D3JRR3-F1
#
_cell.length_a   1.000
_cell.length_b   1.000
_cell.length_c   1.000
_cell.angle_alpha   90.00
_cell.angle_beta   90.00
_cell.angle_gamma   90.00
#
_symmetry.space_group_name_H-M   'P 1'
#
loop_
_entity.id
_entity.type
_entity.pdbx_description
1 polymer ?
#
loop_
_entity_poly.entity_id
_entity_poly.type
_entity_poly.pdbx_seq_one_letter_code
_entity_poly.pdbx_strand_id
1 'polypeptide(L)'
;ETEDEAALATGEEAELAAALEESARLEVGATRAAGDQARVAEGVSSPAAEAPPEGEEEPPDDFICPITTEIMIDPVMAADGHAYERSAIERWLATKSTSPLTGGALEHSILVPNHMLRRQIRDWEGARKAA
;
A
#
# COMPACT_ATOMS: atom_id res chain seq x y z
N GLU A 1 26.14 38.47 44.57
CA GLU A 1 24.67 38.66 44.59
C GLU A 1 24.25 38.71 43.13
N THR A 2 23.54 37.79 42.52
CA THR A 2 22.71 36.61 42.88
C THR A 2 22.53 35.91 41.51
N GLU A 3 22.97 34.66 41.37
CA GLU A 3 22.07 33.52 41.08
C GLU A 3 21.14 33.72 39.87
N ASP A 4 21.43 33.04 38.76
CA ASP A 4 20.44 32.14 38.17
C ASP A 4 21.13 31.01 37.40
N GLU A 5 20.70 29.82 37.75
CA GLU A 5 21.21 28.51 37.41
C GLU A 5 20.13 27.86 36.53
N ALA A 6 20.46 27.43 35.30
CA ALA A 6 19.58 26.54 34.55
C ALA A 6 20.32 25.72 33.50
N ALA A 7 20.69 24.50 33.92
CA ALA A 7 20.61 23.21 33.23
C ALA A 7 21.15 23.11 31.78
N LEU A 8 22.27 22.44 31.51
CA LEU A 8 22.46 20.97 31.45
C LEU A 8 21.46 20.21 30.56
N ALA A 9 21.95 19.73 29.42
CA ALA A 9 21.64 18.39 28.88
C ALA A 9 22.71 18.00 27.84
N THR A 10 23.76 17.35 28.35
CA THR A 10 24.56 16.33 27.63
C THR A 10 23.61 15.25 27.09
N GLY A 11 23.81 14.60 25.95
CA GLY A 11 25.07 14.20 25.34
C GLY A 11 25.44 12.75 25.67
N GLU A 12 24.49 11.81 25.68
CA GLU A 12 24.65 10.35 25.95
C GLU A 12 23.24 9.76 25.68
N GLU A 13 22.94 8.74 24.86
CA GLU A 13 23.54 7.40 24.82
C GLU A 13 23.30 6.70 23.46
N ALA A 14 24.41 6.34 22.82
CA ALA A 14 24.46 5.15 21.98
C ALA A 14 24.63 3.93 22.90
N GLU A 15 24.31 2.74 22.36
CA GLU A 15 24.53 1.40 22.93
C GLU A 15 23.33 0.75 23.68
N LEU A 16 22.43 0.11 22.92
CA LEU A 16 21.85 -1.16 23.36
C LEU A 16 21.49 -2.07 22.17
N ALA A 17 22.52 -2.70 21.63
CA ALA A 17 22.43 -3.92 20.83
C ALA A 17 22.54 -5.12 21.78
N ALA A 18 21.48 -5.94 21.91
CA ALA A 18 21.52 -7.37 22.32
C ALA A 18 20.11 -7.91 22.63
N ALA A 19 19.35 -8.39 21.63
CA ALA A 19 18.19 -9.28 21.87
C ALA A 19 17.68 -10.07 20.63
N LEU A 20 18.48 -10.18 19.56
CA LEU A 20 18.33 -11.27 18.59
C LEU A 20 19.20 -12.41 19.12
N GLU A 21 18.64 -13.53 19.61
CA GLU A 21 19.24 -14.88 19.40
C GLU A 21 18.62 -16.10 20.10
N GLU A 22 17.47 -16.06 20.80
CA GLU A 22 16.94 -17.30 21.41
C GLU A 22 15.48 -17.63 21.07
N SER A 23 15.24 -18.15 19.86
CA SER A 23 14.13 -19.11 19.62
C SER A 23 14.33 -20.00 18.39
N ALA A 24 15.58 -20.28 18.02
CA ALA A 24 15.88 -21.43 17.17
C ALA A 24 15.77 -22.72 18.01
N ARG A 25 14.60 -23.36 18.02
CA ARG A 25 14.49 -24.80 18.31
C ARG A 25 13.86 -25.54 17.15
N LEU A 26 14.77 -26.27 16.52
CA LEU A 26 14.66 -27.24 15.46
C LEU A 26 14.07 -28.53 16.03
N GLU A 27 13.00 -29.08 15.45
CA GLU A 27 12.67 -30.50 15.59
C GLU A 27 12.58 -31.15 14.21
N VAL A 28 13.56 -32.01 13.93
CA VAL A 28 13.59 -32.97 12.83
C VAL A 28 13.06 -34.30 13.36
N GLY A 29 12.19 -34.97 12.61
CA GLY A 29 11.79 -36.33 12.97
C GLY A 29 10.89 -37.02 11.95
N ALA A 30 11.49 -37.46 10.84
CA ALA A 30 10.86 -38.24 9.79
C ALA A 30 10.30 -39.60 10.25
N THR A 31 9.22 -40.08 9.63
CA THR A 31 9.15 -41.47 9.13
C THR A 31 8.34 -41.57 7.83
N ARG A 32 8.82 -42.42 6.91
CA ARG A 32 8.24 -42.80 5.62
C ARG A 32 7.18 -43.89 5.80
N ALA A 33 6.19 -43.96 4.91
CA ALA A 33 6.09 -44.99 3.85
C ALA A 33 4.65 -45.19 3.31
N ALA A 34 4.57 -45.24 1.97
CA ALA A 34 3.75 -46.11 1.11
C ALA A 34 2.20 -46.19 1.23
N GLY A 35 1.54 -46.08 0.06
CA GLY A 35 0.15 -46.48 -0.18
C GLY A 35 -0.52 -45.51 -1.17
N ASP A 36 -0.41 -45.70 -2.48
CA ASP A 36 -1.23 -46.60 -3.30
C ASP A 36 -2.61 -45.99 -3.66
N GLN A 37 -2.75 -45.71 -4.97
CA GLN A 37 -3.97 -45.74 -5.77
C GLN A 37 -5.13 -44.76 -5.49
N ALA A 38 -5.43 -43.92 -6.49
CA ALA A 38 -6.57 -44.13 -7.41
C ALA A 38 -7.23 -42.81 -7.87
N ARG A 39 -7.05 -42.49 -9.16
CA ARG A 39 -8.07 -41.99 -10.10
C ARG A 39 -9.50 -41.80 -9.55
N VAL A 40 -9.96 -40.55 -9.49
CA VAL A 40 -11.32 -40.09 -9.87
C VAL A 40 -11.13 -38.65 -10.40
N ALA A 41 -11.25 -38.41 -11.70
CA ALA A 41 -12.48 -38.04 -12.40
C ALA A 41 -13.06 -36.71 -11.90
N GLU A 42 -13.04 -35.73 -12.81
CA GLU A 42 -14.12 -34.78 -13.08
C GLU A 42 -14.51 -33.83 -11.95
N GLY A 43 -14.25 -32.55 -12.19
CA GLY A 43 -14.75 -31.48 -11.34
C GLY A 43 -14.24 -30.13 -11.78
N VAL A 44 -14.56 -29.72 -13.00
CA VAL A 44 -14.77 -28.28 -13.26
C VAL A 44 -15.78 -27.83 -12.21
N SER A 45 -15.29 -27.14 -11.20
CA SER A 45 -16.11 -26.30 -10.35
C SER A 45 -15.39 -24.98 -10.28
N SER A 46 -15.48 -24.24 -11.40
CA SER A 46 -15.72 -22.81 -11.26
C SER A 46 -16.83 -22.66 -10.21
N PRO A 47 -16.62 -21.95 -9.09
CA PRO A 47 -17.73 -21.22 -8.54
C PRO A 47 -17.97 -20.15 -9.63
N ALA A 48 -18.93 -20.37 -10.53
CA ALA A 48 -20.29 -19.92 -10.26
C ALA A 48 -20.17 -18.54 -9.61
N ALA A 49 -20.13 -17.55 -10.49
CA ALA A 49 -20.51 -16.18 -10.23
C ALA A 49 -21.48 -16.11 -9.03
N GLU A 50 -20.94 -15.88 -7.84
CA GLU A 50 -21.68 -15.11 -6.87
C GLU A 50 -21.70 -13.71 -7.49
N ALA A 51 -22.83 -13.40 -8.13
CA ALA A 51 -23.14 -12.03 -8.46
C ALA A 51 -22.96 -11.22 -7.16
N PRO A 52 -22.06 -10.22 -7.14
CA PRO A 52 -21.92 -9.34 -5.99
C PRO A 52 -23.28 -8.73 -5.66
N PRO A 53 -23.58 -8.43 -4.39
CA PRO A 53 -24.83 -7.78 -4.00
C PRO A 53 -25.06 -6.56 -4.91
N GLU A 54 -26.16 -6.61 -5.66
CA GLU A 54 -26.56 -5.54 -6.57
C GLU A 54 -26.80 -4.27 -5.74
N GLY A 55 -25.84 -3.35 -5.77
CA GLY A 55 -25.89 -2.08 -5.04
C GLY A 55 -24.54 -1.54 -4.56
N GLU A 56 -23.49 -2.37 -4.48
CA GLU A 56 -22.18 -1.97 -3.95
C GLU A 56 -21.06 -2.28 -4.94
N GLU A 57 -21.09 -1.62 -6.11
CA GLU A 57 -19.97 -1.71 -7.05
C GLU A 57 -18.76 -0.98 -6.45
N GLU A 58 -17.73 -1.72 -6.03
CA GLU A 58 -16.50 -1.16 -5.46
C GLU A 58 -15.82 -0.22 -6.46
N PRO A 59 -15.13 0.85 -5.99
CA PRO A 59 -14.38 1.73 -6.89
C PRO A 59 -13.34 0.93 -7.68
N PRO A 60 -13.23 1.14 -9.00
CA PRO A 60 -12.09 0.63 -9.75
C PRO A 60 -10.77 0.98 -9.09
N ASP A 61 -9.82 0.05 -9.07
CA ASP A 61 -8.50 0.24 -8.45
C ASP A 61 -7.77 1.47 -9.02
N ASP A 62 -7.98 1.77 -10.30
CA ASP A 62 -7.43 2.96 -10.98
C ASP A 62 -7.88 4.29 -10.37
N PHE A 63 -8.96 4.30 -9.58
CA PHE A 63 -9.47 5.49 -8.91
C PHE A 63 -8.87 5.67 -7.52
N ILE A 64 -8.24 4.63 -6.97
CA ILE A 64 -7.67 4.62 -5.63
C ILE A 64 -6.24 5.12 -5.67
N CYS A 65 -5.94 6.08 -4.79
CA CYS A 65 -4.58 6.57 -4.61
C CYS A 65 -3.73 5.51 -3.88
N PRO A 66 -2.59 5.08 -4.43
CA PRO A 66 -1.73 4.11 -3.75
C PRO A 66 -1.12 4.59 -2.42
N ILE A 67 -1.12 5.90 -2.17
CA ILE A 67 -0.55 6.50 -0.95
C ILE A 67 -1.61 6.61 0.14
N THR A 68 -2.79 7.16 -0.19
CA THR A 68 -3.86 7.40 0.80
C THR A 68 -4.83 6.23 0.91
N THR A 69 -4.79 5.28 -0.02
CA THR A 69 -5.73 4.15 -0.12
C THR A 69 -7.20 4.60 -0.20
N GLU A 70 -7.42 5.81 -0.70
CA GLU A 70 -8.74 6.44 -0.85
C GLU A 70 -8.94 6.87 -2.30
N ILE A 71 -10.20 7.10 -2.69
CA ILE A 71 -10.56 7.62 -4.02
C ILE A 71 -9.90 9.00 -4.22
N MET A 72 -9.23 9.16 -5.37
CA MET A 72 -8.56 10.41 -5.73
C MET A 72 -9.56 11.53 -6.01
N ILE A 73 -9.37 12.68 -5.36
CA ILE A 73 -10.15 13.89 -5.62
C ILE A 73 -9.46 14.70 -6.72
N ASP A 74 -8.13 14.82 -6.64
CA ASP A 74 -7.30 15.47 -7.63
C ASP A 74 -6.19 14.50 -8.11
N PRO A 75 -6.52 13.60 -9.06
CA PRO A 75 -5.53 12.70 -9.63
C PRO A 75 -4.47 13.46 -10.44
N VAL A 76 -3.22 13.27 -10.07
CA VAL A 76 -2.03 13.76 -10.78
C VAL A 76 -1.12 12.60 -11.16
N MET A 77 -0.53 12.66 -12.35
CA MET A 77 0.48 11.69 -12.77
C MET A 77 1.88 12.15 -12.41
N ALA A 78 2.66 11.23 -11.85
CA ALA A 78 4.09 11.41 -11.64
C ALA A 78 4.91 10.86 -12.81
N ALA A 79 6.24 11.01 -12.77
CA ALA A 79 7.17 10.55 -13.80
C ALA A 79 7.14 9.03 -14.02
N ASP A 80 6.67 8.27 -13.03
CA ASP A 80 6.52 6.82 -13.09
C ASP A 80 5.29 6.36 -13.87
N GLY A 81 4.47 7.28 -14.39
CA GLY A 81 3.26 6.99 -15.15
C GLY A 81 2.06 6.59 -14.29
N HIS A 82 2.16 6.66 -12.96
CA HIS A 82 1.06 6.32 -12.05
C HIS A 82 0.34 7.58 -11.57
N ALA A 83 -0.96 7.42 -11.29
CA ALA A 83 -1.79 8.48 -10.73
C ALA A 83 -1.80 8.42 -9.20
N TYR A 84 -1.71 9.60 -8.59
CA TYR A 84 -1.76 9.78 -7.15
C TYR A 84 -2.68 10.95 -6.80
N GLU A 85 -3.16 10.98 -5.57
CA GLU A 85 -3.80 12.17 -5.01
C GLU A 85 -2.75 13.29 -4.89
N ARG A 86 -3.04 14.48 -5.46
CA ARG A 86 -2.15 15.64 -5.47
C ARG A 86 -1.52 15.90 -4.10
N SER A 87 -2.35 16.04 -3.07
CA SER A 87 -1.86 16.42 -1.75
C SER A 87 -0.94 15.35 -1.13
N ALA A 88 -1.13 14.09 -1.50
CA ALA A 88 -0.36 12.96 -0.99
C ALA A 88 1.02 12.88 -1.67
N ILE A 89 1.06 12.96 -3.00
CA ILE A 89 2.32 12.90 -3.74
C ILE A 89 3.17 14.17 -3.51
N GLU A 90 2.57 15.35 -3.34
CA GLU A 90 3.30 16.57 -3.00
C GLU A 90 4.02 16.44 -1.65
N ARG A 91 3.35 15.89 -0.63
CA ARG A 91 3.98 15.59 0.68
C ARG A 91 5.07 14.54 0.58
N TRP A 92 4.86 13.51 -0.24
CA TRP A 92 5.88 12.48 -0.48
C TRP A 92 7.13 13.10 -1.12
N LEU A 93 6.96 13.87 -2.19
CA LEU A 93 8.04 14.53 -2.92
C LEU A 93 8.80 15.59 -2.11
N ALA A 94 8.16 16.14 -1.06
CA ALA A 94 8.83 17.02 -0.12
C ALA A 94 9.89 16.30 0.74
N THR A 95 9.80 14.97 0.89
CA THR A 95 10.73 14.18 1.72
C THR A 95 11.56 13.18 0.90
N LYS A 96 11.02 12.65 -0.20
CA LYS A 96 11.62 11.58 -1.00
C LYS A 96 11.43 11.86 -2.48
N SER A 97 12.47 11.62 -3.29
CA SER A 97 12.40 11.75 -4.75
C SER A 97 12.21 10.39 -5.44
N THR A 98 11.38 9.52 -4.84
CA THR A 98 11.11 8.16 -5.33
C THR A 98 9.63 7.96 -5.61
N SER A 99 9.28 6.95 -6.39
CA SER A 99 7.91 6.51 -6.64
C SER A 99 7.34 5.87 -5.37
N PRO A 100 6.18 6.31 -4.87
CA PRO A 100 5.53 5.69 -3.71
C PRO A 100 5.10 4.24 -3.98
N LEU A 101 4.77 3.90 -5.22
CA LEU A 101 4.26 2.58 -5.59
C LEU A 101 5.38 1.59 -5.91
N THR A 102 6.38 2.02 -6.69
CA THR A 102 7.45 1.12 -7.16
C THR A 102 8.73 1.21 -6.33
N GLY A 103 8.89 2.26 -5.52
CA GLY A 103 10.12 2.55 -4.79
C GLY A 103 11.28 3.04 -5.66
N GLY A 104 11.12 3.09 -6.99
CA GLY A 104 12.15 3.56 -7.92
C GLY A 104 12.40 5.07 -7.83
N ALA A 105 13.57 5.54 -8.27
CA ALA A 105 13.85 6.97 -8.36
C ALA A 105 12.99 7.61 -9.47
N LEU A 106 12.38 8.76 -9.19
CA LEU A 106 11.63 9.51 -10.21
C LEU A 106 12.59 10.32 -11.06
N GLU A 107 12.42 10.29 -12.39
CA GLU A 107 13.22 11.10 -13.32
C GLU A 107 13.04 12.60 -13.04
N HIS A 108 11.83 13.00 -12.65
CA HIS A 108 11.50 14.38 -12.31
C HIS A 108 10.34 14.45 -11.29
N SER A 109 10.31 15.52 -10.50
CA SER A 109 9.24 15.82 -9.54
C SER A 109 8.06 16.58 -10.16
N ILE A 110 7.96 16.63 -11.49
CA ILE A 110 6.86 17.31 -12.19
C ILE A 110 5.60 16.44 -12.08
N LEU A 111 4.51 17.05 -11.60
CA LEU A 111 3.20 16.44 -11.48
C LEU A 111 2.27 16.98 -12.56
N VAL A 112 1.71 16.09 -13.36
CA VAL A 112 0.80 16.45 -14.46
C VAL A 112 -0.64 16.14 -14.05
N PRO A 113 -1.56 17.12 -14.01
CA PRO A 113 -2.97 16.86 -13.68
C PRO A 113 -3.62 15.88 -14.67
N ASN A 114 -4.30 14.84 -14.16
CA ASN A 114 -5.04 13.89 -14.98
C ASN A 114 -6.54 14.24 -15.01
N HIS A 115 -6.91 15.15 -15.91
CA HIS A 115 -8.30 15.61 -16.04
C HIS A 115 -9.27 14.53 -16.50
N MET A 116 -8.80 13.54 -17.28
CA MET A 116 -9.62 12.43 -17.74
C MET A 116 -10.00 11.53 -16.57
N LEU A 117 -9.03 11.11 -15.77
CA LEU A 117 -9.25 10.30 -14.57
C LEU A 117 -10.15 11.04 -13.57
N ARG A 118 -9.92 12.34 -13.37
CA ARG A 118 -10.79 13.16 -12.50
C ARG A 118 -12.25 13.16 -12.97
N ARG A 119 -12.49 13.23 -14.29
CA ARG A 119 -13.85 13.15 -14.83
C ARG A 119 -14.47 11.77 -14.57
N GLN A 120 -13.75 10.70 -14.87
CA GLN A 120 -14.22 9.33 -14.68
C GLN A 120 -14.61 9.06 -13.22
N ILE A 121 -13.78 9.47 -12.26
CA ILE A 121 -14.07 9.34 -10.83
C ILE A 121 -15.36 10.08 -10.46
N ARG A 122 -15.51 11.32 -10.92
CA ARG A 122 -16.71 12.14 -10.63
C ARG A 122 -17.98 11.55 -11.24
N ASP A 123 -17.90 11.02 -12.46
CA ASP A 123 -19.03 10.40 -13.14
C ASP A 123 -19.44 9.11 -12.38
N TRP A 124 -18.46 8.33 -11.93
CA TRP A 124 -18.68 7.14 -11.10
C TRP A 124 -19.30 7.47 -9.73
N GLU A 125 -18.78 8.48 -9.02
CA GLU A 125 -19.35 8.93 -7.75
C GLU A 125 -20.78 9.47 -7.93
N GLY A 126 -21.03 10.18 -9.04
CA GLY A 126 -22.33 10.74 -9.37
C GLY A 126 -23.37 9.65 -9.63
N ALA A 127 -23.00 8.61 -10.37
CA ALA A 127 -23.86 7.45 -10.63
C ALA A 127 -24.26 6.74 -9.32
N ARG A 128 -23.32 6.59 -8.38
CA ARG A 128 -23.58 5.95 -7.08
C ARG A 128 -24.42 6.78 -6.12
N LYS A 129 -24.30 8.11 -6.14
CA LYS A 129 -25.10 9.00 -5.28
C LYS A 129 -26.56 9.14 -5.75
N ALA A 130 -26.83 8.82 -7.01
CA ALA A 130 -28.16 8.92 -7.62
C ALA A 130 -28.93 7.60 -7.65
N ALA A 131 -28.25 6.47 -7.38
CA ALA A 131 -28.83 5.15 -7.18
C ALA A 131 -29.34 4.98 -5.75
#